data_AF-A0A8T3VUJ5-F1
#
_entry.id   AF-A0A8T3VUJ5-F1
#
_cell.length_a   1.000
_cell.length_b   1.000
_cell.length_c   1.000
_cell.angle_alpha   90.00
_cell.angle_beta   90.00
_cell.angle_gamma   90.00
#
_symmetry.space_group_name_H-M   'P 1'
#
loop_
_entity.id
_entity.type
_entity.pdbx_description
1 polymer ?
#
loop_
_entity_poly.entity_id
_entity_poly.type
_entity_poly.pdbx_seq_one_letter_code
_entity_poly.pdbx_strand_id
1 'polypeptide(L)'
;MRIRTVRGSTSPSPGWTGNRNPRASTTIPTLSSRQISKRGIIMGKADTHLHTQYSGFSKLGVMKFPESVISPAMQVDKGRENGMDVIAITDHDETRAAFIAQEYAKKYDDIEVIVGEEITTHDGEVIGLFLNERIPEDLPIEETIDIIREQDGIVIAPHPFSYHVFGLKEQILTLDIDGFETINGGHPDAYSNMFAKMVMDKYPKRWAEMSGSDAHSLYTSGYNWTEFEGTTAEDFRKSILNRTTKAMGVPAPVLGQVQWSIEVALGGAKLLKQALAGKLEQPEDDHLIEKILSINDLKKVTGIFAAYAYTTPWMSGLATTLSTAYLHRGAKKMIKQIPERLAEIDRIIREYDASKA
;
A
#
# COMPACT_ATOMS: atom_id res chain seq x y z
N MET A 1 58.41 -8.42 42.38
CA MET A 1 59.07 -8.78 41.10
C MET A 1 58.46 -10.09 40.61
N ARG A 2 58.14 -10.18 39.31
CA ARG A 2 57.49 -11.29 38.58
C ARG A 2 55.95 -11.29 38.47
N ILE A 3 55.50 -10.41 37.55
CA ILE A 3 54.70 -10.69 36.34
C ILE A 3 53.46 -11.59 36.52
N ARG A 4 52.29 -10.94 36.60
CA ARG A 4 50.98 -11.50 36.23
C ARG A 4 50.80 -11.37 34.72
N THR A 5 50.69 -12.49 34.02
CA THR A 5 50.23 -12.56 32.63
C THR A 5 48.70 -12.46 32.59
N VAL A 6 48.20 -11.32 32.14
CA VAL A 6 46.79 -11.12 31.78
C VAL A 6 46.63 -11.62 30.34
N ARG A 7 45.92 -12.73 30.13
CA ARG A 7 45.42 -13.11 28.81
C ARG A 7 44.09 -12.42 28.59
N GLY A 8 44.02 -11.56 27.59
CA GLY A 8 42.80 -10.93 27.13
C GLY A 8 41.82 -11.95 26.57
N SER A 9 40.57 -11.89 27.03
CA SER A 9 39.45 -12.56 26.39
C SER A 9 38.82 -11.59 25.38
N THR A 10 39.17 -11.78 24.12
CA THR A 10 38.41 -11.21 22.99
C THR A 10 37.06 -11.93 22.92
N SER A 11 35.98 -11.18 23.13
CA SER A 11 34.62 -11.64 22.86
C SER A 11 34.42 -11.85 21.35
N PRO A 12 33.93 -13.03 20.90
CA PRO A 12 33.64 -13.25 19.51
C PRO A 12 32.32 -12.57 19.11
N SER A 13 32.35 -11.92 17.95
CA SER A 13 31.21 -11.39 17.22
C SER A 13 30.15 -12.49 17.01
N PRO A 14 28.84 -12.22 17.16
CA PRO A 14 27.82 -13.21 16.82
C PRO A 14 27.76 -13.36 15.30
N GLY A 15 28.28 -14.48 14.80
CA GLY A 15 28.13 -14.91 13.43
C GLY A 15 26.66 -15.16 13.11
N TRP A 16 26.20 -14.56 12.02
CA TRP A 16 24.92 -14.84 11.39
C TRP A 16 24.96 -16.26 10.81
N THR A 17 24.41 -17.22 11.56
CA THR A 17 24.20 -18.60 11.08
C THR A 17 22.82 -18.70 10.44
N GLY A 18 22.82 -19.21 9.21
CA GLY A 18 21.74 -19.07 8.25
C GLY A 18 20.37 -19.61 8.68
N ASN A 19 19.35 -19.15 7.95
CA ASN A 19 18.10 -19.88 7.85
C ASN A 19 17.94 -20.44 6.44
N ARG A 20 17.76 -21.76 6.38
CA ARG A 20 17.53 -22.53 5.16
C ARG A 20 16.10 -22.31 4.73
N ASN A 21 15.95 -22.10 3.43
CA ASN A 21 14.71 -22.02 2.67
C ASN A 21 13.66 -23.07 3.12
N PRO A 22 12.55 -22.69 3.79
CA PRO A 22 11.39 -23.55 3.89
C PRO A 22 10.58 -23.39 2.60
N ARG A 23 10.32 -24.53 1.95
CA ARG A 23 9.49 -24.62 0.73
C ARG A 23 8.23 -23.78 0.89
N ALA A 24 7.99 -22.91 -0.09
CA ALA A 24 6.77 -22.11 -0.21
C ALA A 24 5.56 -23.05 -0.13
N SER A 25 4.85 -22.99 1.00
CA SER A 25 3.53 -23.58 1.17
C SER A 25 2.54 -22.62 0.55
N THR A 26 2.03 -22.93 -0.65
CA THR A 26 0.97 -22.19 -1.35
C THR A 26 -0.40 -22.45 -0.72
N THR A 27 -0.51 -22.31 0.59
CA THR A 27 -1.76 -22.43 1.34
C THR A 27 -2.13 -21.07 1.89
N ILE A 28 -3.17 -20.47 1.30
CA ILE A 28 -3.89 -19.33 1.89
C ILE A 28 -4.26 -19.73 3.32
N PRO A 29 -3.99 -18.92 4.36
CA PRO A 29 -4.37 -19.27 5.72
C PRO A 29 -5.88 -19.47 5.80
N THR A 30 -6.32 -20.69 6.14
CA THR A 30 -7.70 -20.97 6.51
C THR A 30 -8.11 -20.07 7.68
N LEU A 31 -9.33 -19.50 7.62
CA LEU A 31 -10.01 -18.69 8.65
C LEU A 31 -9.42 -18.92 10.04
N SER A 32 -8.46 -18.07 10.39
CA SER A 32 -7.71 -18.13 11.65
C SER A 32 -8.65 -17.79 12.78
N SER A 33 -8.64 -18.58 13.85
CA SER A 33 -9.17 -18.16 15.15
C SER A 33 -8.71 -16.73 15.47
N ARG A 34 -9.64 -15.84 15.83
CA ARG A 34 -9.34 -14.43 16.17
C ARG A 34 -8.19 -14.39 17.18
N GLN A 35 -7.19 -13.57 16.90
CA GLN A 35 -6.07 -13.42 17.81
C GLN A 35 -6.51 -12.63 19.06
N ILE A 36 -6.00 -13.04 20.21
CA ILE A 36 -6.26 -12.40 21.49
C ILE A 36 -4.92 -11.87 22.00
N SER A 37 -4.87 -10.60 22.38
CA SER A 37 -3.70 -9.96 22.95
C SER A 37 -3.33 -10.61 24.29
N LYS A 38 -2.11 -10.37 24.78
CA LYS A 38 -1.68 -10.82 26.13
C LYS A 38 -2.59 -10.33 27.27
N ARG A 39 -3.41 -9.30 27.01
CA ARG A 39 -4.36 -8.72 27.96
C ARG A 39 -5.80 -9.24 27.79
N GLY A 40 -6.03 -10.21 26.91
CA GLY A 40 -7.38 -10.75 26.66
C GLY A 40 -8.20 -9.93 25.67
N ILE A 41 -7.61 -8.98 24.95
CA ILE A 41 -8.31 -8.08 24.01
C ILE A 41 -8.31 -8.72 22.62
N ILE A 42 -9.43 -8.66 21.90
CA ILE A 42 -9.52 -9.14 20.51
C ILE A 42 -8.63 -8.26 19.62
N MET A 43 -7.82 -8.88 18.78
CA MET A 43 -7.02 -8.19 17.76
C MET A 43 -7.73 -8.24 16.42
N GLY A 44 -8.17 -7.08 15.94
CA GLY A 44 -8.78 -6.91 14.62
C GLY A 44 -7.74 -6.73 13.53
N LYS A 45 -8.18 -6.81 12.27
CA LYS A 45 -7.34 -6.61 11.08
C LYS A 45 -7.89 -5.51 10.18
N ALA A 46 -7.03 -4.58 9.79
CA ALA A 46 -7.34 -3.49 8.89
C ALA A 46 -6.44 -3.52 7.64
N ASP A 47 -7.00 -3.55 6.42
CA ASP A 47 -6.25 -3.27 5.20
C ASP A 47 -6.54 -1.84 4.75
N THR A 48 -5.57 -0.94 4.89
CA THR A 48 -5.80 0.51 4.77
C THR A 48 -5.41 1.11 3.43
N HIS A 49 -5.03 0.28 2.46
CA HIS A 49 -4.48 0.75 1.19
C HIS A 49 -5.01 -0.14 0.07
N LEU A 50 -6.16 0.24 -0.51
CA LEU A 50 -6.88 -0.55 -1.50
C LEU A 50 -7.41 0.36 -2.59
N HIS A 51 -7.25 -0.08 -3.83
CA HIS A 51 -7.67 0.66 -5.02
C HIS A 51 -8.82 -0.03 -5.72
N THR A 52 -9.63 0.76 -6.41
CA THR A 52 -10.74 0.33 -7.24
C THR A 52 -10.61 0.94 -8.63
N GLN A 53 -11.57 0.65 -9.50
CA GLN A 53 -11.63 1.21 -10.85
C GLN A 53 -11.70 2.75 -10.89
N TYR A 54 -11.88 3.42 -9.74
CA TYR A 54 -11.93 4.88 -9.62
C TYR A 54 -10.55 5.54 -9.51
N SER A 55 -9.48 4.81 -9.20
CA SER A 55 -8.08 5.29 -9.18
C SER A 55 -7.58 5.84 -10.53
N GLY A 56 -8.35 5.68 -11.61
CA GLY A 56 -8.03 6.31 -12.88
C GLY A 56 -7.05 5.51 -13.74
N PHE A 57 -6.01 6.19 -14.26
CA PHE A 57 -5.16 5.65 -15.34
C PHE A 57 -3.68 5.89 -15.15
N SER A 58 -2.94 4.79 -15.09
CA SER A 58 -1.49 4.76 -15.19
C SER A 58 -0.99 4.91 -16.62
N LYS A 59 0.29 5.31 -16.75
CA LYS A 59 0.97 5.52 -18.04
C LYS A 59 2.24 4.67 -18.13
N LEU A 60 2.41 3.97 -19.25
CA LEU A 60 3.68 3.35 -19.64
C LEU A 60 4.06 3.81 -21.05
N GLY A 61 4.96 4.80 -21.10
CA GLY A 61 5.30 5.49 -22.35
C GLY A 61 4.08 6.17 -22.96
N VAL A 62 3.68 5.75 -24.16
CA VAL A 62 2.48 6.26 -24.86
C VAL A 62 1.20 5.51 -24.51
N MET A 63 1.29 4.40 -23.77
CA MET A 63 0.13 3.60 -23.39
C MET A 63 -0.47 4.11 -22.09
N LYS A 64 -1.80 4.23 -22.07
CA LYS A 64 -2.60 4.43 -20.85
C LYS A 64 -3.39 3.17 -20.56
N PHE A 65 -3.44 2.76 -19.31
CA PHE A 65 -4.21 1.61 -18.85
C PHE A 65 -4.84 1.94 -17.50
N PRO A 66 -6.02 1.38 -17.20
CA PRO A 66 -6.64 1.61 -15.91
C PRO A 66 -5.78 1.02 -14.79
N GLU A 67 -5.72 1.69 -13.65
CA GLU A 67 -4.93 1.21 -12.52
C GLU A 67 -5.58 -0.01 -11.88
N SER A 68 -6.91 0.00 -11.80
CA SER A 68 -7.70 -1.16 -11.42
C SER A 68 -8.96 -1.28 -12.27
N VAL A 69 -9.56 -2.46 -12.24
CA VAL A 69 -10.86 -2.77 -12.85
C VAL A 69 -11.81 -3.40 -11.82
N ILE A 70 -11.45 -3.30 -10.54
CA ILE A 70 -12.19 -3.88 -9.42
C ILE A 70 -13.26 -2.88 -8.96
N SER A 71 -14.48 -3.34 -8.74
CA SER A 71 -15.53 -2.49 -8.18
C SER A 71 -15.37 -2.33 -6.66
N PRO A 72 -15.87 -1.23 -6.07
CA PRO A 72 -15.82 -1.04 -4.62
C PRO A 72 -16.45 -2.19 -3.83
N ALA A 73 -17.58 -2.72 -4.31
CA ALA A 73 -18.25 -3.88 -3.72
C ALA A 73 -17.38 -5.15 -3.70
N MET A 74 -16.61 -5.39 -4.78
CA MET A 74 -15.71 -6.53 -4.86
C MET A 74 -14.56 -6.44 -3.85
N GLN A 75 -14.04 -5.24 -3.57
CA GLN A 75 -13.04 -5.06 -2.51
C GLN A 75 -13.63 -5.35 -1.12
N VAL A 76 -14.87 -4.91 -0.85
CA VAL A 76 -15.56 -5.24 0.41
C VAL A 76 -15.72 -6.76 0.57
N ASP A 77 -16.29 -7.43 -0.43
CA ASP A 77 -16.48 -8.88 -0.39
C ASP A 77 -15.15 -9.61 -0.21
N LYS A 78 -14.07 -9.13 -0.85
CA LYS A 78 -12.73 -9.71 -0.70
C LYS A 78 -12.12 -9.47 0.67
N GLY A 79 -12.31 -8.29 1.26
CA GLY A 79 -11.91 -7.98 2.63
C GLY A 79 -12.53 -8.98 3.62
N ARG A 80 -13.83 -9.26 3.46
CA ARG A 80 -14.55 -10.26 4.26
C ARG A 80 -14.00 -11.67 4.07
N GLU A 81 -13.77 -12.09 2.83
CA GLU A 81 -13.16 -13.40 2.53
C GLU A 81 -11.78 -13.57 3.20
N ASN A 82 -11.01 -12.49 3.27
CA ASN A 82 -9.68 -12.46 3.89
C ASN A 82 -9.75 -12.28 5.43
N GLY A 83 -10.95 -12.11 6.00
CA GLY A 83 -11.16 -11.94 7.43
C GLY A 83 -10.68 -10.60 7.97
N MET A 84 -10.79 -9.53 7.17
CA MET A 84 -10.59 -8.15 7.62
C MET A 84 -11.81 -7.68 8.39
N ASP A 85 -11.60 -7.06 9.54
CA ASP A 85 -12.66 -6.38 10.30
C ASP A 85 -12.88 -4.96 9.77
N VAL A 86 -11.82 -4.34 9.23
CA VAL A 86 -11.85 -2.99 8.67
C VAL A 86 -11.11 -2.98 7.34
N ILE A 87 -11.61 -2.25 6.36
CA ILE A 87 -10.83 -1.87 5.17
C ILE A 87 -10.91 -0.36 4.94
N ALA A 88 -9.91 0.23 4.31
CA ALA A 88 -10.02 1.56 3.74
C ALA A 88 -9.90 1.46 2.23
N ILE A 89 -10.81 2.11 1.51
CA ILE A 89 -10.66 2.34 0.08
C ILE A 89 -9.97 3.68 -0.07
N THR A 90 -8.83 3.68 -0.76
CA THR A 90 -7.91 4.81 -0.90
C THR A 90 -7.54 4.97 -2.37
N ASP A 91 -8.58 5.15 -3.20
CA ASP A 91 -8.36 5.41 -4.62
C ASP A 91 -7.50 6.68 -4.81
N HIS A 92 -6.72 6.70 -5.89
CA HIS A 92 -5.88 7.86 -6.22
C HIS A 92 -6.75 9.08 -6.50
N ASP A 93 -6.55 10.13 -5.70
CA ASP A 93 -7.19 11.43 -5.85
C ASP A 93 -8.73 11.34 -6.01
N GLU A 94 -9.38 10.40 -5.32
CA GLU A 94 -10.83 10.16 -5.39
C GLU A 94 -11.37 9.45 -4.14
N THR A 95 -12.52 9.89 -3.62
CA THR A 95 -13.19 9.29 -2.43
C THR A 95 -14.52 8.62 -2.75
N ARG A 96 -15.10 8.85 -3.93
CA ARG A 96 -16.43 8.34 -4.32
C ARG A 96 -16.55 6.83 -4.18
N ALA A 97 -15.54 6.09 -4.64
CA ALA A 97 -15.49 4.64 -4.50
C ALA A 97 -15.55 4.20 -3.03
N ALA A 98 -14.90 4.94 -2.14
CA ALA A 98 -14.90 4.64 -0.72
C ALA A 98 -16.29 4.84 -0.09
N PHE A 99 -17.04 5.88 -0.48
CA PHE A 99 -18.43 6.05 -0.07
C PHE A 99 -19.34 4.93 -0.60
N ILE A 100 -19.15 4.50 -1.86
CA ILE A 100 -19.90 3.38 -2.45
C ILE A 100 -19.60 2.08 -1.69
N ALA A 101 -18.33 1.80 -1.40
CA ALA A 101 -17.93 0.64 -0.61
C ALA A 101 -18.52 0.69 0.80
N GLN A 102 -18.50 1.85 1.45
CA GLN A 102 -19.05 2.04 2.79
C GLN A 102 -20.56 1.78 2.83
N GLU A 103 -21.31 2.30 1.86
CA GLU A 103 -22.75 2.00 1.77
C GLU A 103 -23.01 0.51 1.50
N TYR A 104 -22.21 -0.10 0.62
CA TYR A 104 -22.33 -1.53 0.32
C TYR A 104 -22.04 -2.40 1.56
N ALA A 105 -21.04 -2.03 2.36
CA ALA A 105 -20.62 -2.77 3.55
C ALA A 105 -21.69 -2.83 4.65
N LYS A 106 -22.62 -1.87 4.71
CA LYS A 106 -23.75 -1.87 5.69
C LYS A 106 -24.66 -3.09 5.60
N LYS A 107 -24.56 -3.91 4.55
CA LYS A 107 -25.24 -5.20 4.42
C LYS A 107 -24.67 -6.29 5.33
N TYR A 108 -23.51 -6.05 5.93
CA TYR A 108 -22.73 -7.01 6.68
C TYR A 108 -22.36 -6.46 8.06
N ASP A 109 -22.28 -7.34 9.06
CA ASP A 109 -21.94 -6.98 10.44
C ASP A 109 -20.48 -7.30 10.81
N ASP A 110 -19.71 -7.84 9.86
CA ASP A 110 -18.35 -8.36 10.08
C ASP A 110 -17.24 -7.53 9.41
N ILE A 111 -17.58 -6.43 8.73
CA ILE A 111 -16.61 -5.51 8.12
C ILE A 111 -17.11 -4.06 8.17
N GLU A 112 -16.20 -3.14 8.47
CA GLU A 112 -16.41 -1.70 8.31
C GLU A 112 -15.50 -1.13 7.20
N VAL A 113 -15.96 -0.08 6.53
CA VAL A 113 -15.18 0.62 5.49
C VAL A 113 -14.91 2.05 5.94
N ILE A 114 -13.63 2.39 5.97
CA ILE A 114 -13.13 3.74 6.15
C ILE A 114 -13.10 4.42 4.79
N VAL A 115 -13.67 5.63 4.73
CA VAL A 115 -13.49 6.53 3.59
C VAL A 115 -12.07 7.09 3.65
N GLY A 116 -11.28 6.79 2.64
CA GLY A 116 -9.94 7.32 2.49
C GLY A 116 -9.64 7.69 1.05
N GLU A 117 -8.44 8.21 0.85
CA GLU A 117 -7.91 8.69 -0.42
C GLU A 117 -6.39 8.56 -0.38
N GLU A 118 -5.75 8.16 -1.48
CA GLU A 118 -4.31 8.35 -1.67
C GLU A 118 -4.11 9.60 -2.53
N ILE A 119 -3.71 10.70 -1.89
CA ILE A 119 -3.61 12.02 -2.51
C ILE A 119 -2.21 12.19 -3.11
N THR A 120 -2.16 12.54 -4.38
CA THR A 120 -0.96 12.98 -5.08
C THR A 120 -0.67 14.43 -4.73
N THR A 121 0.42 14.69 -4.01
CA THR A 121 0.88 16.06 -3.67
C THR A 121 2.07 16.49 -4.53
N HIS A 122 2.53 17.73 -4.38
CA HIS A 122 3.79 18.18 -4.99
C HIS A 122 5.03 17.39 -4.52
N ASP A 123 4.97 16.83 -3.32
CA ASP A 123 6.14 16.33 -2.57
C ASP A 123 6.19 14.80 -2.48
N GLY A 124 5.05 14.15 -2.67
CA GLY A 124 4.84 12.70 -2.59
C GLY A 124 3.37 12.33 -2.36
N GLU A 125 3.07 11.05 -2.37
CA GLU A 125 1.74 10.52 -2.04
C GLU A 125 1.53 10.49 -0.52
N VAL A 126 0.30 10.78 -0.10
CA VAL A 126 -0.14 10.73 1.31
C VAL A 126 -1.54 10.14 1.37
N ILE A 127 -1.82 9.30 2.38
CA ILE A 127 -3.15 8.77 2.61
C ILE A 127 -3.86 9.59 3.66
N GLY A 128 -5.05 10.09 3.32
CA GLY A 128 -6.04 10.58 4.26
C GLY A 128 -7.04 9.48 4.59
N LEU A 129 -7.28 9.22 5.88
CA LEU A 129 -8.31 8.28 6.36
C LEU A 129 -9.37 9.02 7.16
N PHE A 130 -10.57 8.45 7.20
CA PHE A 130 -11.76 9.03 7.86
C PHE A 130 -12.20 10.35 7.24
N LEU A 131 -12.12 10.43 5.91
CA LEU A 131 -12.51 11.61 5.14
C LEU A 131 -14.04 11.68 4.98
N ASN A 132 -14.53 12.91 4.86
CA ASN A 132 -15.94 13.23 4.60
C ASN A 132 -16.14 13.83 3.18
N GLU A 133 -15.06 14.28 2.54
CA GLU A 133 -15.04 14.73 1.15
C GLU A 133 -13.64 14.55 0.53
N ARG A 134 -13.59 14.58 -0.80
CA ARG A 134 -12.36 14.49 -1.59
C ARG A 134 -11.40 15.65 -1.29
N ILE A 135 -10.11 15.35 -1.17
CA ILE A 135 -9.03 16.33 -1.03
C ILE A 135 -8.56 16.77 -2.43
N PRO A 136 -8.28 18.06 -2.68
CA PRO A 136 -7.68 18.47 -3.94
C PRO A 136 -6.26 17.90 -4.11
N GLU A 137 -6.00 17.26 -5.26
CA GLU A 137 -4.67 16.82 -5.69
C GLU A 137 -3.77 18.01 -6.08
N ASP A 138 -2.47 17.76 -6.25
CA ASP A 138 -1.47 18.75 -6.68
C ASP A 138 -1.36 19.98 -5.74
N LEU A 139 -1.56 19.77 -4.44
CA LEU A 139 -1.26 20.76 -3.40
C LEU A 139 0.11 20.50 -2.75
N PRO A 140 0.72 21.49 -2.08
CA PRO A 140 1.83 21.25 -1.16
C PRO A 140 1.43 20.25 -0.06
N ILE A 141 2.37 19.43 0.41
CA ILE A 141 2.07 18.40 1.40
C ILE A 141 1.50 18.97 2.71
N GLU A 142 2.00 20.12 3.18
CA GLU A 142 1.50 20.73 4.41
C GLU A 142 0.04 21.20 4.27
N GLU A 143 -0.31 21.80 3.13
CA GLU A 143 -1.69 22.24 2.86
C GLU A 143 -2.64 21.03 2.73
N THR A 144 -2.16 19.96 2.09
CA THR A 144 -2.90 18.69 2.01
C THR A 144 -3.19 18.11 3.39
N ILE A 145 -2.18 18.11 4.27
CA ILE A 145 -2.31 17.65 5.65
C ILE A 145 -3.32 18.52 6.41
N ASP A 146 -3.24 19.85 6.28
CA ASP A 146 -4.18 20.77 6.94
C ASP A 146 -5.64 20.46 6.55
N ILE A 147 -5.92 20.23 5.26
CA ILE A 147 -7.27 19.88 4.79
C ILE A 147 -7.73 18.51 5.34
N ILE A 148 -6.84 17.52 5.42
CA ILE A 148 -7.17 16.22 6.06
C ILE A 148 -7.52 16.44 7.53
N ARG A 149 -6.76 17.28 8.25
CA ARG A 149 -7.01 17.60 9.66
C ARG A 149 -8.32 18.37 9.87
N GLU A 150 -8.67 19.28 8.97
CA GLU A 150 -9.96 20.00 9.00
C GLU A 150 -11.17 19.06 8.98
N GLN A 151 -11.00 17.86 8.40
CA GLN A 151 -12.01 16.80 8.38
C GLN A 151 -11.95 15.83 9.58
N ASP A 152 -11.12 16.11 10.60
CA ASP A 152 -10.80 15.17 11.70
C ASP A 152 -10.15 13.86 11.20
N GLY A 153 -9.50 13.94 10.03
CA GLY A 153 -8.86 12.82 9.36
C GLY A 153 -7.52 12.41 9.95
N ILE A 154 -7.10 11.19 9.60
CA ILE A 154 -5.81 10.60 9.97
C ILE A 154 -4.88 10.65 8.76
N VAL A 155 -3.64 11.01 8.99
CA VAL A 155 -2.61 11.20 7.95
C VAL A 155 -1.59 10.07 8.02
N ILE A 156 -1.53 9.25 6.97
CA ILE A 156 -0.60 8.12 6.85
C ILE A 156 0.31 8.36 5.64
N ALA A 157 1.63 8.18 5.81
CA ALA A 157 2.53 8.16 4.66
C ALA A 157 2.58 6.73 4.06
N PRO A 158 2.04 6.49 2.84
CA PRO A 158 2.19 5.23 2.14
C PRO A 158 3.63 5.07 1.63
N HIS A 159 4.10 3.82 1.59
CA HIS A 159 5.38 3.40 0.99
C HIS A 159 6.52 4.46 1.01
N PRO A 160 6.82 5.13 2.14
CA PRO A 160 7.42 6.47 2.13
C PRO A 160 8.84 6.50 1.58
N PHE A 161 9.56 5.38 1.69
CA PHE A 161 10.95 5.28 1.25
C PHE A 161 11.12 4.56 -0.10
N SER A 162 10.03 4.40 -0.86
CA SER A 162 10.11 3.86 -2.23
C SER A 162 11.09 4.68 -3.07
N TYR A 163 11.87 3.97 -3.89
CA TYR A 163 12.75 4.59 -4.90
C TYR A 163 12.14 4.59 -6.30
N HIS A 164 10.96 3.98 -6.47
CA HIS A 164 10.33 3.77 -7.77
C HIS A 164 8.85 4.18 -7.81
N VAL A 165 8.25 4.46 -6.64
CA VAL A 165 6.93 5.09 -6.44
C VAL A 165 7.14 6.42 -5.69
N PHE A 166 6.19 7.34 -5.78
CA PHE A 166 6.37 8.74 -5.38
C PHE A 166 6.10 8.95 -3.87
N GLY A 167 6.95 8.39 -3.00
CA GLY A 167 6.84 8.56 -1.55
C GLY A 167 7.49 9.84 -1.00
N LEU A 168 7.05 10.26 0.20
CA LEU A 168 7.50 11.47 0.92
C LEU A 168 8.94 11.43 1.45
N LYS A 169 9.56 10.24 1.54
CA LYS A 169 10.95 10.01 1.99
C LYS A 169 11.23 10.62 3.37
N GLU A 170 12.38 11.27 3.58
CA GLU A 170 12.76 11.90 4.85
C GLU A 170 11.83 13.04 5.30
N GLN A 171 10.93 13.54 4.46
CA GLN A 171 10.01 14.60 4.86
C GLN A 171 9.04 14.15 5.96
N ILE A 172 8.71 12.84 6.00
CA ILE A 172 7.82 12.25 7.02
C ILE A 172 8.29 12.48 8.46
N LEU A 173 9.56 12.82 8.66
CA LEU A 173 10.18 12.96 9.97
C LEU A 173 9.75 14.23 10.70
N THR A 174 9.33 15.24 9.93
CA THR A 174 9.00 16.59 10.40
C THR A 174 7.55 17.00 10.12
N LEU A 175 6.87 16.29 9.21
CA LEU A 175 5.45 16.47 8.91
C LEU A 175 4.55 15.98 10.05
N ASP A 176 3.34 16.56 10.16
CA ASP A 176 2.32 16.16 11.13
C ASP A 176 1.55 14.92 10.68
N ILE A 177 2.24 13.77 10.62
CA ILE A 177 1.65 12.48 10.26
C ILE A 177 1.40 11.61 11.50
N ASP A 178 0.36 10.76 11.44
CA ASP A 178 0.03 9.84 12.52
C ASP A 178 0.82 8.53 12.43
N GLY A 179 1.09 8.07 11.21
CA GLY A 179 1.68 6.77 10.93
C GLY A 179 2.31 6.68 9.55
N PHE A 180 3.05 5.60 9.31
CA PHE A 180 3.52 5.30 7.96
C PHE A 180 3.63 3.79 7.74
N GLU A 181 3.56 3.40 6.47
CA GLU A 181 3.66 2.00 6.09
C GLU A 181 5.08 1.48 6.27
N THR A 182 5.22 0.47 7.12
CA THR A 182 6.47 -0.31 7.25
C THR A 182 6.47 -1.56 6.40
N ILE A 183 5.29 -2.01 5.99
CA ILE A 183 5.09 -3.09 5.03
C ILE A 183 3.99 -2.68 4.06
N ASN A 184 4.36 -2.32 2.85
CA ASN A 184 3.44 -2.09 1.75
C ASN A 184 3.43 -3.32 0.80
N GLY A 185 2.24 -3.76 0.39
CA GLY A 185 2.04 -4.94 -0.46
C GLY A 185 2.56 -4.81 -1.90
N GLY A 186 2.52 -3.59 -2.44
CA GLY A 186 3.03 -3.19 -3.75
C GLY A 186 4.57 -3.19 -3.88
N HIS A 187 5.31 -3.35 -2.77
CA HIS A 187 6.76 -3.19 -2.72
C HIS A 187 7.50 -4.53 -2.46
N PRO A 188 7.65 -5.42 -3.46
CA PRO A 188 8.39 -6.68 -3.34
C PRO A 188 9.92 -6.50 -3.37
N ASP A 189 10.41 -5.27 -3.48
CA ASP A 189 11.84 -4.98 -3.47
C ASP A 189 12.46 -5.18 -2.08
N ALA A 190 13.77 -5.42 -2.03
CA ALA A 190 14.48 -5.74 -0.78
C ALA A 190 14.83 -4.51 0.07
N TYR A 191 14.45 -3.30 -0.35
CA TYR A 191 14.87 -2.05 0.27
C TYR A 191 13.73 -1.31 0.97
N SER A 192 12.64 -0.98 0.28
CA SER A 192 11.67 0.03 0.72
C SER A 192 11.05 -0.30 2.08
N ASN A 193 10.44 -1.49 2.20
CA ASN A 193 9.86 -1.97 3.46
C ASN A 193 10.91 -2.22 4.55
N MET A 194 12.08 -2.75 4.18
CA MET A 194 13.18 -2.97 5.13
C MET A 194 13.63 -1.65 5.78
N PHE A 195 13.83 -0.61 4.97
CA PHE A 195 14.29 0.68 5.46
C PHE A 195 13.21 1.39 6.28
N ALA A 196 11.95 1.32 5.85
CA ALA A 196 10.81 1.83 6.62
C ALA A 196 10.77 1.19 8.03
N LYS A 197 10.92 -0.14 8.11
CA LYS A 197 10.99 -0.86 9.39
C LYS A 197 12.17 -0.44 10.25
N MET A 198 13.36 -0.24 9.66
CA MET A 198 14.53 0.25 10.39
C MET A 198 14.29 1.63 11.03
N VAL A 199 13.62 2.54 10.31
CA VAL A 199 13.28 3.88 10.84
C VAL A 199 12.25 3.76 11.95
N MET A 200 11.19 2.97 11.77
CA MET A 200 10.17 2.72 12.79
C MET A 200 10.77 2.14 14.09
N ASP A 201 11.65 1.14 13.97
CA ASP A 201 12.28 0.49 15.12
C ASP A 201 13.26 1.41 15.87
N LYS A 202 13.89 2.34 15.15
CA LYS A 202 14.83 3.31 15.73
C LYS A 202 14.13 4.40 16.54
N TYR A 203 12.90 4.75 16.17
CA TYR A 203 12.11 5.81 16.79
C TYR A 203 10.76 5.29 17.31
N PRO A 204 10.78 4.37 18.29
CA PRO A 204 9.57 3.70 18.74
C PRO A 204 8.57 4.70 19.33
N LYS A 205 7.27 4.47 19.05
CA LYS A 205 6.14 5.28 19.52
C LYS A 205 6.12 6.74 19.02
N ARG A 206 6.93 7.09 18.02
CA ARG A 206 6.80 8.40 17.35
C ARG A 206 5.64 8.40 16.34
N TRP A 207 5.46 7.28 15.63
CA TRP A 207 4.41 7.07 14.64
C TRP A 207 3.70 5.73 14.86
N ALA A 208 2.50 5.59 14.33
CA ALA A 208 1.80 4.32 14.22
C ALA A 208 2.43 3.44 13.13
N GLU A 209 2.60 2.15 13.44
CA GLU A 209 3.13 1.17 12.50
C GLU A 209 2.00 0.62 11.63
N MET A 210 2.08 0.87 10.31
CA MET A 210 1.02 0.56 9.36
C MET A 210 1.46 -0.46 8.31
N SER A 211 0.49 -1.18 7.78
CA SER A 211 0.60 -2.02 6.60
C SER A 211 -0.70 -2.04 5.80
N GLY A 212 -0.60 -1.77 4.51
CA GLY A 212 -1.67 -1.91 3.53
C GLY A 212 -1.20 -2.73 2.33
N SER A 213 -2.15 -3.34 1.62
CA SER A 213 -1.84 -4.19 0.47
C SER A 213 -1.52 -3.44 -0.80
N ASP A 214 -1.91 -2.16 -0.91
CA ASP A 214 -1.75 -1.35 -2.13
C ASP A 214 -2.37 -2.09 -3.32
N ALA A 215 -3.51 -2.73 -3.04
CA ALA A 215 -4.06 -3.72 -3.94
C ALA A 215 -4.93 -3.07 -5.00
N HIS A 216 -4.43 -3.17 -6.23
CA HIS A 216 -5.14 -2.82 -7.46
C HIS A 216 -5.88 -4.01 -8.08
N SER A 217 -5.75 -5.20 -7.49
CA SER A 217 -6.38 -6.46 -7.92
C SER A 217 -6.85 -7.25 -6.70
N LEU A 218 -7.95 -7.99 -6.85
CA LEU A 218 -8.40 -8.93 -5.80
C LEU A 218 -7.37 -10.01 -5.47
N TYR A 219 -6.43 -10.29 -6.37
CA TYR A 219 -5.38 -11.27 -6.15
C TYR A 219 -4.37 -10.77 -5.11
N THR A 220 -4.12 -9.47 -5.04
CA THR A 220 -3.16 -8.85 -4.11
C THR A 220 -3.82 -8.36 -2.83
N SER A 221 -5.14 -8.14 -2.82
CA SER A 221 -5.89 -7.75 -1.62
C SER A 221 -5.73 -8.78 -0.48
N GLY A 222 -5.40 -8.29 0.71
CA GLY A 222 -5.24 -9.09 1.93
C GLY A 222 -3.90 -9.79 2.11
N TYR A 223 -2.90 -9.52 1.27
CA TYR A 223 -1.50 -9.93 1.54
C TYR A 223 -0.89 -9.20 2.75
N ASN A 224 -1.44 -8.04 3.08
CA ASN A 224 -0.99 -7.11 4.09
C ASN A 224 -2.17 -6.61 4.90
N TRP A 225 -1.93 -6.37 6.20
CA TRP A 225 -2.90 -5.77 7.09
C TRP A 225 -2.22 -5.18 8.30
N THR A 226 -2.91 -4.28 8.98
CA THR A 226 -2.55 -3.71 10.25
C THR A 226 -3.38 -4.36 11.35
N GLU A 227 -2.73 -4.94 12.36
CA GLU A 227 -3.41 -5.44 13.56
C GLU A 227 -3.64 -4.32 14.56
N PHE A 228 -4.82 -4.33 15.20
CA PHE A 228 -5.23 -3.32 16.18
C PHE A 228 -6.08 -3.92 17.29
N GLU A 229 -6.17 -3.23 18.44
CA GLU A 229 -7.04 -3.68 19.54
C GLU A 229 -8.49 -3.30 19.24
N GLY A 230 -9.41 -4.27 19.25
CA GLY A 230 -10.83 -4.07 18.89
C GLY A 230 -11.17 -4.62 17.51
N THR A 231 -12.32 -4.23 16.97
CA THR A 231 -12.82 -4.75 15.66
C THR A 231 -13.52 -3.70 14.82
N THR A 232 -13.71 -2.48 15.32
CA THR A 232 -14.41 -1.41 14.59
C THR A 232 -13.41 -0.42 13.98
N ALA A 233 -13.86 0.38 13.01
CA ALA A 233 -13.06 1.46 12.44
C ALA A 233 -12.65 2.49 13.51
N GLU A 234 -13.50 2.74 14.50
CA GLU A 234 -13.17 3.64 15.61
C GLU A 234 -12.12 3.05 16.57
N ASP A 235 -12.16 1.74 16.83
CA ASP A 235 -11.10 1.06 17.57
C ASP A 235 -9.76 1.13 16.84
N PHE A 236 -9.81 1.01 15.51
CA PHE A 236 -8.65 1.18 14.64
C PHE A 236 -8.10 2.62 14.72
N ARG A 237 -8.98 3.64 14.60
CA ARG A 237 -8.63 5.05 14.77
C ARG A 237 -7.90 5.31 16.08
N LYS A 238 -8.46 4.82 17.19
CA LYS A 238 -7.84 4.92 18.52
C LYS A 238 -6.49 4.23 18.58
N SER A 239 -6.35 3.07 17.94
CA SER A 239 -5.09 2.32 17.93
C SER A 239 -3.98 3.07 17.16
N ILE A 240 -4.33 3.76 16.06
CA ILE A 240 -3.40 4.62 15.33
C ILE A 240 -2.96 5.78 16.22
N LEU A 241 -3.91 6.53 16.79
CA LEU A 241 -3.63 7.70 17.64
C LEU A 241 -2.80 7.33 18.88
N ASN A 242 -3.03 6.15 19.45
CA ASN A 242 -2.25 5.61 20.58
C ASN A 242 -0.94 4.90 20.16
N ARG A 243 -0.71 4.74 18.85
CA ARG A 243 0.48 4.10 18.26
C ARG A 243 0.67 2.67 18.76
N THR A 244 -0.44 1.94 18.84
CA THR A 244 -0.50 0.53 19.30
C THR A 244 -0.73 -0.46 18.17
N THR A 245 -0.84 0.02 16.93
CA THR A 245 -0.96 -0.80 15.73
C THR A 245 0.30 -1.62 15.46
N LYS A 246 0.15 -2.69 14.66
CA LYS A 246 1.27 -3.50 14.17
C LYS A 246 1.09 -3.83 12.70
N ALA A 247 2.13 -3.59 11.92
CA ALA A 247 2.19 -4.00 10.53
C ALA A 247 2.36 -5.52 10.40
N MET A 248 1.51 -6.15 9.60
CA MET A 248 1.50 -7.59 9.35
C MET A 248 1.37 -7.90 7.85
N GLY A 249 1.69 -9.14 7.50
CA GLY A 249 1.64 -9.63 6.12
C GLY A 249 2.98 -9.60 5.42
N VAL A 250 2.95 -9.80 4.10
CA VAL A 250 4.14 -9.88 3.24
C VAL A 250 3.84 -9.23 1.89
N PRO A 251 4.81 -8.56 1.26
CA PRO A 251 4.62 -8.01 -0.08
C PRO A 251 4.07 -9.06 -1.04
N ALA A 252 3.14 -8.65 -1.89
CA ALA A 252 2.58 -9.53 -2.89
C ALA A 252 3.72 -10.07 -3.77
N PRO A 253 3.76 -11.39 -4.04
CA PRO A 253 4.81 -11.96 -4.87
C PRO A 253 4.77 -11.31 -6.25
N VAL A 254 5.91 -11.27 -6.95
CA VAL A 254 5.99 -10.73 -8.31
C VAL A 254 4.95 -11.37 -9.25
N LEU A 255 4.64 -12.65 -9.04
CA LEU A 255 3.56 -13.33 -9.79
C LEU A 255 2.17 -12.71 -9.54
N GLY A 256 1.90 -12.21 -8.33
CA GLY A 256 0.69 -11.45 -8.03
C GLY A 256 0.65 -10.12 -8.79
N GLN A 257 1.79 -9.44 -8.92
CA GLN A 257 1.90 -8.21 -9.72
C GLN A 257 1.67 -8.47 -11.23
N VAL A 258 2.13 -9.63 -11.72
CA VAL A 258 1.81 -10.08 -13.10
C VAL A 258 0.33 -10.41 -13.24
N GLN A 259 -0.28 -11.02 -12.22
CA GLN A 259 -1.70 -11.32 -12.24
C GLN A 259 -2.56 -10.05 -12.28
N TRP A 260 -2.18 -9.02 -11.54
CA TRP A 260 -2.79 -7.69 -11.62
C TRP A 260 -2.72 -7.12 -13.05
N SER A 261 -1.54 -7.11 -13.68
CA SER A 261 -1.41 -6.55 -15.04
C SER A 261 -2.22 -7.33 -16.09
N ILE A 262 -2.35 -8.65 -15.93
CA ILE A 262 -3.22 -9.49 -16.75
C ILE A 262 -4.69 -9.15 -16.52
N GLU A 263 -5.11 -8.94 -15.26
CA GLU A 263 -6.47 -8.58 -14.90
C GLU A 263 -6.87 -7.21 -15.47
N VAL A 264 -6.00 -6.21 -15.36
CA VAL A 264 -6.16 -4.89 -16.00
C VAL A 264 -6.31 -5.03 -17.51
N ALA A 265 -5.44 -5.82 -18.16
CA ALA A 265 -5.48 -6.01 -19.61
C ALA A 265 -6.80 -6.68 -20.06
N LEU A 266 -7.17 -7.80 -19.42
CA LEU A 266 -8.38 -8.55 -19.78
C LEU A 266 -9.66 -7.83 -19.37
N GLY A 267 -9.67 -7.17 -18.21
CA GLY A 267 -10.78 -6.35 -17.74
C GLY A 267 -11.03 -5.16 -18.67
N GLY A 268 -9.97 -4.42 -19.02
CA GLY A 268 -10.03 -3.37 -20.02
C GLY A 268 -10.55 -3.87 -21.38
N ALA A 269 -10.06 -5.02 -21.86
CA ALA A 269 -10.55 -5.63 -23.10
C ALA A 269 -12.03 -6.01 -23.03
N LYS A 270 -12.51 -6.49 -21.88
CA LYS A 270 -13.93 -6.81 -21.65
C LYS A 270 -14.80 -5.54 -21.74
N LEU A 271 -14.39 -4.46 -21.07
CA LEU A 271 -15.10 -3.18 -21.10
C LEU A 271 -15.13 -2.59 -22.52
N LEU A 272 -14.02 -2.64 -23.25
CA LEU A 272 -13.97 -2.20 -24.66
C LEU A 272 -14.92 -3.00 -25.57
N LYS A 273 -15.03 -4.32 -25.37
CA LYS A 273 -15.99 -5.17 -26.10
C LYS A 273 -17.43 -4.83 -25.76
N GLN A 274 -17.73 -4.58 -24.49
CA GLN A 274 -19.07 -4.16 -24.07
C GLN A 274 -19.44 -2.81 -24.67
N ALA A 275 -18.50 -1.86 -24.72
CA ALA A 275 -18.70 -0.56 -25.36
C ALA A 275 -18.97 -0.71 -26.87
N LEU A 276 -18.19 -1.53 -27.59
CA LEU A 276 -18.43 -1.83 -29.01
C LEU A 276 -19.80 -2.49 -29.26
N ALA A 277 -20.29 -3.28 -28.30
CA ALA A 277 -21.58 -3.94 -28.38
C ALA A 277 -22.75 -3.03 -27.95
N GLY A 278 -22.51 -1.79 -27.52
CA GLY A 278 -23.54 -0.90 -26.96
C GLY A 278 -24.15 -1.41 -25.65
N LYS A 279 -23.42 -2.25 -24.91
CA LYS A 279 -23.87 -2.91 -23.66
C LYS A 279 -23.20 -2.34 -22.41
N LEU A 280 -22.32 -1.36 -22.56
CA LEU A 280 -21.65 -0.74 -21.43
C LEU A 280 -22.57 0.35 -20.89
N GLU A 281 -23.18 0.07 -19.74
CA GLU A 281 -23.89 1.09 -18.98
C GLU A 281 -22.90 2.15 -18.52
N GLN A 282 -23.35 3.41 -18.45
CA GLN A 282 -22.58 4.52 -17.92
C GLN A 282 -23.07 4.80 -16.49
N PRO A 283 -22.40 4.27 -15.45
CA PRO A 283 -22.64 4.75 -14.10
C PRO A 283 -22.26 6.24 -14.02
N GLU A 284 -22.94 6.99 -13.15
CA GLU A 284 -22.59 8.38 -12.88
C GLU A 284 -21.13 8.48 -12.40
N ASP A 285 -20.36 9.34 -13.07
CA ASP A 285 -18.99 9.75 -12.76
C ASP A 285 -17.99 8.59 -12.56
N ASP A 286 -18.10 7.54 -13.38
CA ASP A 286 -17.06 6.52 -13.51
C ASP A 286 -16.08 6.92 -14.62
N HIS A 287 -14.96 7.54 -14.23
CA HIS A 287 -13.94 8.04 -15.15
C HIS A 287 -13.38 6.97 -16.09
N LEU A 288 -13.29 5.71 -15.65
CA LEU A 288 -12.85 4.60 -16.49
C LEU A 288 -13.85 4.35 -17.60
N ILE A 289 -15.13 4.22 -17.26
CA ILE A 289 -16.21 3.97 -18.21
C ILE A 289 -16.37 5.14 -19.18
N GLU A 290 -16.38 6.38 -18.68
CA GLU A 290 -16.42 7.58 -19.50
C GLU A 290 -15.27 7.62 -20.51
N LYS A 291 -14.06 7.32 -20.05
CA LYS A 291 -12.90 7.27 -20.93
C LYS A 291 -13.06 6.22 -22.01
N ILE A 292 -13.51 5.02 -21.66
CA ILE A 292 -13.75 3.91 -22.59
C ILE A 292 -14.78 4.28 -23.66
N LEU A 293 -15.89 4.92 -23.25
CA LEU A 293 -16.95 5.36 -24.16
C LEU A 293 -16.48 6.47 -25.11
N SER A 294 -15.58 7.36 -24.67
CA SER A 294 -15.02 8.46 -25.47
C SER A 294 -14.06 8.02 -26.59
N ILE A 295 -13.52 6.80 -26.51
CA ILE A 295 -12.51 6.30 -27.46
C ILE A 295 -13.20 5.84 -28.76
N ASN A 296 -12.62 6.10 -29.93
CA ASN A 296 -13.19 5.63 -31.20
C ASN A 296 -13.09 4.10 -31.38
N ASP A 297 -13.95 3.51 -32.21
CA ASP A 297 -14.06 2.05 -32.33
C ASP A 297 -12.77 1.38 -32.84
N LEU A 298 -12.01 2.05 -33.71
CA LEU A 298 -10.71 1.55 -34.16
C LEU A 298 -9.76 1.37 -32.97
N LYS A 299 -9.66 2.37 -32.10
CA LYS A 299 -8.84 2.31 -30.87
C LYS A 299 -9.37 1.28 -29.87
N LYS A 300 -10.69 1.09 -29.79
CA LYS A 300 -11.27 0.01 -28.97
C LYS A 300 -10.83 -1.36 -29.47
N VAL A 301 -10.93 -1.60 -30.78
CA VAL A 301 -10.51 -2.84 -31.42
C VAL A 301 -9.01 -3.07 -31.25
N THR A 302 -8.16 -2.08 -31.52
CA THR A 302 -6.70 -2.23 -31.33
C THR A 302 -6.33 -2.45 -29.87
N GLY A 303 -7.00 -1.80 -28.93
CA GLY A 303 -6.83 -2.04 -27.48
C GLY A 303 -7.16 -3.47 -27.08
N ILE A 304 -8.25 -4.05 -27.61
CA ILE A 304 -8.60 -5.46 -27.38
C ILE A 304 -7.49 -6.39 -27.89
N PHE A 305 -7.00 -6.18 -29.11
CA PHE A 305 -5.90 -6.99 -29.65
C PHE A 305 -4.62 -6.85 -28.82
N ALA A 306 -4.27 -5.64 -28.41
CA ALA A 306 -3.09 -5.38 -27.59
C ALA A 306 -3.17 -6.09 -26.23
N ALA A 307 -4.34 -6.08 -25.57
CA ALA A 307 -4.57 -6.79 -24.32
C ALA A 307 -4.33 -8.30 -24.47
N TYR A 308 -4.90 -8.94 -25.50
CA TYR A 308 -4.65 -10.37 -25.75
C TYR A 308 -3.20 -10.68 -26.08
N ALA A 309 -2.54 -9.83 -26.87
CA ALA A 309 -1.11 -9.97 -27.15
C ALA A 309 -0.28 -9.93 -25.85
N TYR A 310 -0.57 -8.99 -24.95
CA TYR A 310 0.12 -8.86 -23.67
C TYR A 310 -0.01 -10.10 -22.78
N THR A 311 -1.18 -10.75 -22.78
CA THR A 311 -1.40 -11.98 -21.99
C THR A 311 -0.63 -13.20 -22.49
N THR A 312 0.08 -13.10 -23.63
CA THR A 312 0.93 -14.20 -24.08
C THR A 312 2.08 -14.44 -23.09
N PRO A 313 2.39 -15.71 -22.72
CA PRO A 313 3.36 -16.00 -21.65
C PRO A 313 4.76 -15.41 -21.86
N TRP A 314 5.20 -15.27 -23.11
CA TRP A 314 6.53 -14.72 -23.40
C TRP A 314 6.60 -13.21 -23.16
N MET A 315 5.51 -12.46 -23.42
CA MET A 315 5.46 -11.02 -23.17
C MET A 315 5.43 -10.72 -21.68
N SER A 316 4.53 -11.38 -20.94
CA SER A 316 4.44 -11.24 -19.48
C SER A 316 5.71 -11.70 -18.79
N GLY A 317 6.32 -12.81 -19.22
CA GLY A 317 7.60 -13.29 -18.70
C GLY A 317 8.78 -12.31 -18.94
N LEU A 318 8.84 -11.69 -20.13
CA LEU A 318 9.84 -10.68 -20.43
C LEU A 318 9.65 -9.42 -19.56
N ALA A 319 8.42 -8.91 -19.47
CA ALA A 319 8.09 -7.75 -18.63
C ALA A 319 8.46 -8.01 -17.16
N THR A 320 8.13 -9.20 -16.65
CA THR A 320 8.48 -9.64 -15.29
C THR A 320 9.98 -9.63 -15.05
N THR A 321 10.75 -10.18 -15.99
CA THR A 321 12.21 -10.27 -15.88
C THR A 321 12.84 -8.88 -15.87
N LEU A 322 12.39 -7.98 -16.74
CA LEU A 322 12.87 -6.61 -16.82
C LEU A 322 12.53 -5.81 -15.56
N SER A 323 11.29 -5.91 -15.08
CA SER A 323 10.84 -5.23 -13.86
C SER A 323 11.62 -5.72 -12.63
N THR A 324 11.74 -7.04 -12.44
CA THR A 324 12.49 -7.61 -11.31
C THR A 324 13.97 -7.21 -11.35
N ALA A 325 14.59 -7.20 -12.54
CA ALA A 325 15.96 -6.76 -12.69
C ALA A 325 16.15 -5.27 -12.36
N TYR A 326 15.19 -4.42 -12.76
CA TYR A 326 15.17 -3.00 -12.41
C TYR A 326 15.06 -2.82 -10.89
N LEU A 327 14.09 -3.46 -10.25
CA LEU A 327 13.88 -3.37 -8.80
C LEU A 327 15.12 -3.84 -8.03
N HIS A 328 15.67 -5.00 -8.38
CA HIS A 328 16.85 -5.54 -7.72
C HIS A 328 18.09 -4.63 -7.85
N ARG A 329 18.28 -3.96 -9.01
CA ARG A 329 19.36 -2.99 -9.20
C ARG A 329 19.16 -1.73 -8.36
N GLY A 330 17.92 -1.21 -8.34
CA GLY A 330 17.53 -0.06 -7.52
C GLY A 330 17.76 -0.33 -6.05
N ALA A 331 17.21 -1.43 -5.53
CA ALA A 331 17.39 -1.86 -4.14
C ALA A 331 18.88 -1.98 -3.76
N LYS A 332 19.72 -2.60 -4.59
CA LYS A 332 21.18 -2.68 -4.34
C LYS A 332 21.86 -1.32 -4.22
N LYS A 333 21.41 -0.33 -4.99
CA LYS A 333 21.95 1.05 -4.90
C LYS A 333 21.50 1.69 -3.59
N MET A 334 20.23 1.59 -3.25
CA MET A 334 19.65 2.20 -2.05
C MET A 334 20.17 1.56 -0.76
N ILE A 335 20.36 0.24 -0.72
CA ILE A 335 20.92 -0.48 0.44
C ILE A 335 22.32 0.06 0.82
N LYS A 336 23.15 0.42 -0.17
CA LYS A 336 24.48 0.99 0.08
C LYS A 336 24.42 2.36 0.78
N GLN A 337 23.32 3.09 0.61
CA GLN A 337 23.14 4.43 1.18
C GLN A 337 22.51 4.40 2.58
N ILE A 338 22.09 3.23 3.08
CA ILE A 338 21.43 3.11 4.39
C ILE A 338 22.21 3.77 5.53
N PRO A 339 23.54 3.55 5.70
CA PRO A 339 24.27 4.16 6.80
C PRO A 339 24.23 5.70 6.78
N GLU A 340 24.37 6.29 5.58
CA GLU A 340 24.34 7.74 5.39
C GLU A 340 22.93 8.29 5.61
N ARG A 341 21.90 7.64 5.04
CA ARG A 341 20.51 8.04 5.24
C ARG A 341 20.10 7.95 6.72
N LEU A 342 20.47 6.89 7.44
CA LEU A 342 20.17 6.79 8.88
C LEU A 342 20.86 7.88 9.70
N ALA A 343 22.08 8.27 9.35
CA ALA A 343 22.77 9.39 10.01
C ALA A 343 22.08 10.73 9.72
N GLU A 344 21.58 10.91 8.50
CA GLU A 344 20.80 12.08 8.10
C GLU A 344 19.48 12.17 8.86
N ILE A 345 18.74 11.06 8.97
CA ILE A 345 17.51 10.98 9.77
C ILE A 345 17.77 11.39 11.22
N ASP A 346 18.86 10.91 11.82
CA ASP A 346 19.24 11.30 13.20
C ASP A 346 19.54 12.79 13.33
N ARG A 347 20.07 13.40 12.28
CA ARG A 347 20.31 14.84 12.25
C ARG A 347 18.98 15.60 12.16
N ILE A 348 18.13 15.25 11.20
CA ILE A 348 16.83 15.91 10.97
C ILE A 348 15.97 15.85 12.24
N ILE A 349 15.84 14.66 12.86
CA ILE A 349 15.04 14.51 14.08
C ILE A 349 15.59 15.34 15.24
N ARG A 350 16.91 15.34 15.46
CA ARG A 350 17.51 16.18 16.51
C ARG A 350 17.23 17.67 16.30
N GLU A 351 17.38 18.14 15.06
CA GLU A 351 17.14 19.55 14.71
C GLU A 351 15.67 19.93 14.87
N TYR A 352 14.77 19.05 14.42
CA TYR A 352 13.33 19.24 14.60
C TYR A 352 12.93 19.27 16.07
N ASP A 353 13.36 18.28 16.87
CA ASP A 353 13.04 18.22 18.30
C ASP A 353 13.60 19.43 19.06
N ALA A 354 14.79 19.91 18.69
CA ALA A 354 15.37 21.13 19.24
C ALA A 354 14.61 22.41 18.85
N SER A 355 13.92 22.42 17.70
CA SER A 355 13.08 23.54 17.28
C SER A 355 11.73 23.63 17.99
N LYS A 356 11.30 22.53 18.64
CA LYS A 356 10.01 22.41 19.35
C LYS A 356 10.15 22.53 20.89
N ALA A 357 11.36 22.43 21.41
CA ALA A 357 11.70 22.61 22.83
C ALA A 357 11.93 24.08 23.16
#